data_AF-T1CKU3-F1
#
_entry.id   AF-T1CKU3-F1
#
_cell.length_a   1.000
_cell.length_b   1.000
_cell.length_c   1.000
_cell.angle_alpha   90.00
_cell.angle_beta   90.00
_cell.angle_gamma   90.00
#
_symmetry.space_group_name_H-M   'P 1'
#
loop_
_entity.id
_entity.type
_entity.pdbx_description
1 polymer ?
#
loop_
_entity_poly.entity_id
_entity_poly.type
_entity_poly.pdbx_seq_one_letter_code
_entity_poly.pdbx_strand_id
1 'polypeptide(L)'
;GIGLVLIAGIEITSRVQVVMSSIELSILFAISVAAFLRTAGGHAVNPFSWSWFGLHYSRGSFASSALIVVFLYWGWDVTANLSEETRNDHPNAAGNGGFFSVFVTIASFAAFTAATLMLFSVRESSGFSDNLIYQVAVAAGLGKVGGYAAALALILSSIATLETTMLQFSRTLFAMGRDRALPGYFGQVHARTVTPVRTMYLLLAVGLVAIFASSLMPSIASILADSVNAIAVQVSYYYG
;
A
#
# COMPACT_ATOMS: atom_id res chain seq x y z
N GLY A 1 -1.55 33.25 -9.16
CA GLY A 1 -1.57 32.53 -10.46
C GLY A 1 -1.76 31.06 -10.19
N ILE A 2 -2.47 30.35 -11.08
CA ILE A 2 -2.89 28.93 -11.01
C ILE A 2 -1.85 27.98 -10.37
N GLY A 3 -0.55 28.18 -10.63
CA GLY A 3 0.54 27.40 -10.03
C GLY A 3 0.67 27.52 -8.50
N LEU A 4 0.37 28.67 -7.89
CA LEU A 4 0.42 28.85 -6.43
C LEU A 4 -0.65 28.05 -5.70
N VAL A 5 -1.85 27.94 -6.29
CA VAL A 5 -2.95 27.15 -5.72
C VAL A 5 -2.64 25.65 -5.82
N LEU A 6 -2.03 25.23 -6.94
CA LEU A 6 -1.56 23.86 -7.11
C LEU A 6 -0.43 23.50 -6.13
N ILE A 7 0.58 24.37 -5.99
CA ILE A 7 1.69 24.16 -5.05
C ILE A 7 1.16 24.11 -3.61
N ALA A 8 0.27 25.02 -3.23
CA ALA A 8 -0.35 25.01 -1.90
C ALA A 8 -1.19 23.74 -1.65
N GLY A 9 -1.96 23.29 -2.65
CA GLY A 9 -2.72 22.05 -2.58
C GLY A 9 -1.82 20.82 -2.42
N ILE A 10 -0.75 20.73 -3.22
CA ILE A 10 0.24 19.65 -3.15
C ILE A 10 0.96 19.67 -1.79
N GLU A 11 1.32 20.84 -1.26
CA GLU A 11 1.96 20.94 0.06
C GLU A 11 1.05 20.46 1.19
N ILE A 12 -0.24 20.82 1.17
CA ILE A 12 -1.20 20.38 2.19
C ILE A 12 -1.41 18.87 2.10
N THR A 13 -1.70 18.34 0.92
CA THR A 13 -1.86 16.90 0.69
C THR A 13 -0.61 16.12 1.09
N SER A 14 0.58 16.60 0.71
CA SER A 14 1.85 15.97 1.07
C SER A 14 2.05 15.91 2.60
N ARG A 15 1.75 16.99 3.32
CA ARG A 15 1.83 17.02 4.79
C ARG A 15 0.84 16.05 5.44
N VAL A 16 -0.39 16.01 4.95
CA VAL A 16 -1.42 15.07 5.44
C VAL A 16 -0.96 13.63 5.23
N GLN A 17 -0.45 13.32 4.03
CA GLN A 17 0.08 12.00 3.69
C GLN A 17 1.23 11.60 4.62
N VAL A 18 2.20 12.50 4.85
CA VAL A 18 3.33 12.22 5.75
C VAL A 18 2.85 11.95 7.16
N VAL A 19 1.88 12.71 7.67
CA VAL A 19 1.31 12.50 9.01
C VAL A 19 0.60 11.15 9.10
N MET A 20 -0.26 10.83 8.13
CA MET A 20 -0.99 9.55 8.08
C MET A 20 -0.02 8.37 8.03
N SER A 21 0.91 8.36 7.07
CA SER A 21 1.89 7.29 6.93
C SER A 21 2.81 7.16 8.15
N SER A 22 3.17 8.28 8.81
CA SER A 22 3.98 8.24 10.03
C SER A 22 3.22 7.58 11.20
N ILE A 23 1.93 7.90 11.35
CA ILE A 23 1.06 7.29 12.38
C ILE A 23 0.93 5.79 12.13
N GLU A 24 0.66 5.39 10.87
CA GLU A 24 0.49 4.00 10.47
C GLU A 24 1.75 3.17 10.73
N LEU A 25 2.92 3.65 10.26
CA LEU A 25 4.20 2.98 10.48
C LEU A 25 4.54 2.88 11.97
N SER A 26 4.22 3.90 12.76
CA SER A 26 4.43 3.87 14.21
C SER A 26 3.56 2.81 14.91
N ILE A 27 2.30 2.69 14.51
CA ILE A 27 1.38 1.68 15.06
C ILE A 27 1.83 0.27 14.67
N LEU A 28 2.17 0.04 13.40
CA LEU A 28 2.70 -1.23 12.93
C LEU A 28 4.00 -1.62 13.63
N PHE A 29 4.90 -0.66 13.82
CA PHE A 29 6.14 -0.87 14.55
C PHE A 29 5.86 -1.25 16.01
N ALA A 30 4.98 -0.53 16.70
CA ALA A 30 4.61 -0.82 18.08
C ALA A 30 3.98 -2.21 18.23
N ILE A 31 3.11 -2.62 17.31
CA ILE A 31 2.49 -3.96 17.29
C ILE A 31 3.56 -5.03 17.09
N SER A 32 4.47 -4.82 16.14
CA SER A 32 5.56 -5.77 15.85
C SER A 32 6.49 -5.94 17.05
N VAL A 33 6.92 -4.83 17.68
CA VAL A 33 7.74 -4.85 18.90
C VAL A 33 7.00 -5.56 20.04
N ALA A 34 5.73 -5.25 20.28
CA ALA A 34 4.94 -5.90 21.32
C ALA A 34 4.82 -7.41 21.07
N ALA A 35 4.63 -7.84 19.83
CA ALA A 35 4.59 -9.26 19.46
C ALA A 35 5.93 -9.96 19.73
N PHE A 36 7.07 -9.34 19.37
CA PHE A 36 8.39 -9.89 19.66
C PHE A 36 8.67 -9.97 21.18
N LEU A 37 8.28 -8.97 21.96
CA LEU A 37 8.42 -9.00 23.42
C LEU A 37 7.53 -10.08 24.05
N ARG A 38 6.29 -10.23 23.56
CA ARG A 38 5.34 -11.23 24.05
C ARG A 38 5.83 -12.65 23.80
N THR A 39 6.36 -12.88 22.60
CA THR A 39 6.88 -14.18 22.18
C THR A 39 8.20 -14.51 22.88
N ALA A 40 9.08 -13.53 23.11
CA ALA A 40 10.27 -13.68 23.94
C ALA A 40 9.94 -14.02 25.41
N GLY A 41 8.81 -13.53 25.91
CA GLY A 41 8.25 -13.89 27.22
C GLY A 41 7.58 -15.28 27.29
N GLY A 42 7.84 -16.17 26.33
CA GLY A 42 7.40 -17.57 26.36
C GLY A 42 6.01 -17.85 25.77
N HIS A 43 5.35 -16.87 25.15
CA HIS A 43 4.02 -17.03 24.55
C HIS A 43 4.06 -17.24 23.02
N ALA A 44 5.17 -17.76 22.50
CA ALA A 44 5.29 -18.06 21.08
C ALA A 44 4.53 -19.35 20.74
N VAL A 45 3.63 -19.29 19.76
CA VAL A 45 3.00 -20.48 19.15
C VAL A 45 4.01 -21.21 18.27
N ASN A 46 4.79 -20.45 17.49
CA ASN A 46 5.92 -20.98 16.73
C ASN A 46 7.20 -20.24 17.12
N PRO A 47 8.24 -20.92 17.62
CA PRO A 47 9.54 -20.31 17.84
C PRO A 47 10.11 -19.74 16.55
N PHE A 48 10.85 -18.63 16.65
CA PHE A 48 11.57 -18.07 15.52
C PHE A 48 12.51 -19.12 14.93
N SER A 49 12.46 -19.29 13.60
CA SER A 49 13.33 -20.22 12.89
C SER A 49 13.97 -19.55 11.69
N TRP A 50 15.29 -19.70 11.58
CA TRP A 50 16.04 -19.30 10.38
C TRP A 50 15.61 -20.05 9.12
N SER A 51 14.93 -21.19 9.27
CA SER A 51 14.38 -21.96 8.14
C SER A 51 13.37 -21.15 7.31
N TRP A 52 12.76 -20.11 7.87
CA TRP A 52 11.84 -19.23 7.13
C TRP A 52 12.53 -18.49 5.97
N PHE A 53 13.84 -18.29 6.06
CA PHE A 53 14.66 -17.63 5.04
C PHE A 53 15.39 -18.62 4.11
N GLY A 54 15.07 -19.91 4.18
CA GLY A 54 15.71 -20.94 3.37
C GLY A 54 15.40 -20.82 1.87
N LEU A 55 16.20 -21.46 1.03
CA LEU A 55 15.98 -21.53 -0.43
C LEU A 55 15.38 -22.87 -0.89
N HIS A 56 14.98 -23.74 0.05
CA HIS A 56 14.53 -25.10 -0.21
C HIS A 56 13.07 -25.20 -0.69
N TYR A 57 12.59 -24.20 -1.43
CA TYR A 57 11.22 -24.17 -1.93
C TYR A 57 11.12 -24.79 -3.33
N SER A 58 10.00 -25.43 -3.63
CA SER A 58 9.73 -25.93 -4.98
C SER A 58 9.68 -24.76 -5.99
N ARG A 59 10.01 -25.02 -7.26
CA ARG A 59 9.94 -23.97 -8.31
C ARG A 59 8.55 -23.33 -8.40
N GLY A 60 7.49 -24.14 -8.24
CA GLY A 60 6.10 -23.68 -8.28
C GLY A 60 5.77 -22.74 -7.11
N SER A 61 6.10 -23.14 -5.87
CA SER A 61 5.87 -22.31 -4.69
C SER A 61 6.70 -21.03 -4.71
N PHE A 62 7.95 -21.10 -5.20
CA PHE A 62 8.79 -19.92 -5.38
C PHE A 62 8.17 -18.93 -6.36
N ALA A 63 7.73 -19.40 -7.54
CA ALA A 63 7.09 -18.55 -8.53
C ALA A 63 5.82 -17.88 -7.99
N SER A 64 4.93 -18.64 -7.34
CA SER A 64 3.69 -18.07 -6.77
C SER A 64 3.98 -17.04 -5.67
N SER A 65 4.96 -17.28 -4.80
CA SER A 65 5.35 -16.33 -3.76
C SER A 65 6.03 -15.09 -4.33
N ALA A 66 6.85 -15.24 -5.37
CA ALA A 66 7.47 -14.11 -6.07
C ALA A 66 6.41 -13.20 -6.71
N LEU A 67 5.35 -13.75 -7.29
CA LEU A 67 4.25 -12.96 -7.84
C LEU A 67 3.51 -12.15 -6.76
N ILE A 68 3.29 -12.73 -5.57
CA ILE A 68 2.72 -12.00 -4.43
C ILE A 68 3.65 -10.87 -3.98
N VAL A 69 4.96 -11.12 -3.91
CA VAL A 69 5.94 -10.07 -3.57
C VAL A 69 5.91 -8.95 -4.60
N VAL A 70 5.90 -9.26 -5.90
CA VAL A 70 5.79 -8.24 -6.96
C VAL A 70 4.50 -7.44 -6.82
N PHE A 71 3.37 -8.09 -6.54
CA PHE A 71 2.10 -7.42 -6.27
C PHE A 71 2.19 -6.47 -5.07
N LEU A 72 2.83 -6.88 -3.97
CA LEU A 72 2.94 -6.09 -2.74
C LEU A 72 3.86 -4.86 -2.86
N TYR A 73 4.89 -4.94 -3.70
CA TYR A 73 5.89 -3.85 -3.88
C TYR A 73 5.77 -3.15 -5.24
N TRP A 74 4.66 -3.36 -5.95
CA TRP A 74 4.37 -2.63 -7.17
C TRP A 74 4.14 -1.13 -6.86
N GLY A 75 4.52 -0.25 -7.79
CA GLY A 75 4.37 1.22 -7.62
C GLY A 75 5.63 1.96 -7.18
N TRP A 76 6.80 1.30 -7.17
CA TRP A 76 8.09 1.95 -6.89
C TRP A 76 8.46 3.03 -7.93
N ASP A 77 8.04 2.84 -9.18
CA ASP A 77 8.25 3.74 -10.32
C ASP A 77 7.53 5.09 -10.15
N VAL A 78 6.44 5.13 -9.38
CA VAL A 78 5.75 6.37 -9.01
C VAL A 78 6.69 7.35 -8.32
N THR A 79 7.55 6.87 -7.41
CA THR A 79 8.50 7.75 -6.71
C THR A 79 9.52 8.38 -7.66
N ALA A 80 9.87 7.68 -8.75
CA ALA A 80 10.73 8.23 -9.79
C ALA A 80 10.05 9.39 -10.52
N ASN A 81 8.75 9.28 -10.85
CA ASN A 81 8.00 10.35 -11.50
C ASN A 81 7.88 11.64 -10.67
N LEU A 82 7.89 11.55 -9.33
CA LEU A 82 7.86 12.70 -8.43
C LEU A 82 9.25 13.30 -8.15
N SER A 83 10.31 12.73 -8.71
CA SER A 83 11.67 13.27 -8.53
C SER A 83 11.81 14.68 -9.08
N GLU A 84 11.09 15.00 -10.17
CA GLU A 84 11.08 16.35 -10.78
C GLU A 84 10.35 17.39 -9.92
N GLU A 85 9.41 16.96 -9.07
CA GLU A 85 8.63 17.84 -8.17
C GLU A 85 9.27 17.97 -6.78
N THR A 86 10.41 17.31 -6.54
CA THR A 86 11.07 17.30 -5.23
C THR A 86 11.80 18.61 -4.98
N ARG A 87 11.38 19.32 -3.93
CA ARG A 87 11.85 20.68 -3.59
C ARG A 87 13.23 20.70 -2.88
N ASN A 88 14.15 19.83 -3.27
CA ASN A 88 15.42 19.65 -2.57
C ASN A 88 16.61 19.84 -3.52
N ASP A 89 17.56 20.71 -3.16
CA ASP A 89 18.74 21.05 -3.96
C ASP A 89 19.77 19.90 -4.04
N HIS A 90 19.53 18.78 -3.34
CA HIS A 90 20.41 17.62 -3.37
C HIS A 90 20.12 16.74 -4.59
N PRO A 91 21.09 16.53 -5.51
CA PRO A 91 20.86 15.86 -6.80
C PRO A 91 20.35 14.41 -6.71
N ASN A 92 20.37 13.78 -5.52
CA ASN A 92 19.93 12.40 -5.29
C ASN A 92 18.84 12.27 -4.21
N ALA A 93 18.25 13.38 -3.73
CA ALA A 93 17.32 13.33 -2.60
C ALA A 93 16.08 12.45 -2.88
N ALA A 94 15.50 12.56 -4.07
CA ALA A 94 14.34 11.76 -4.47
C ALA A 94 14.68 10.27 -4.65
N GLY A 95 15.80 9.97 -5.32
CA GLY A 95 16.27 8.59 -5.51
C GLY A 95 16.63 7.89 -4.19
N ASN A 96 17.34 8.58 -3.29
CA ASN A 96 17.66 8.06 -1.96
C ASN A 96 16.38 7.89 -1.11
N GLY A 97 15.43 8.82 -1.21
CA GLY A 97 14.14 8.74 -0.53
C GLY A 97 13.32 7.53 -0.98
N GLY A 98 13.23 7.31 -2.30
CA GLY A 98 12.55 6.13 -2.87
C GLY A 98 13.24 4.82 -2.52
N PHE A 99 14.57 4.77 -2.54
CA PHE A 99 15.30 3.57 -2.12
C PHE A 99 15.08 3.26 -0.63
N PHE A 100 15.16 4.28 0.22
CA PHE A 100 14.93 4.13 1.66
C PHE A 100 13.49 3.71 1.97
N SER A 101 12.50 4.27 1.26
CA SER A 101 11.09 3.89 1.47
C SER A 101 10.87 2.41 1.15
N VAL A 102 11.39 1.91 0.02
CA VAL A 102 11.31 0.48 -0.34
C VAL A 102 11.93 -0.39 0.74
N PHE A 103 13.11 -0.02 1.25
CA PHE A 103 13.77 -0.79 2.31
C PHE A 103 12.94 -0.82 3.60
N VAL A 104 12.40 0.34 4.03
CA VAL A 104 11.53 0.44 5.20
C VAL A 104 10.28 -0.41 5.03
N THR A 105 9.63 -0.35 3.87
CA THR A 105 8.43 -1.16 3.58
C THR A 105 8.73 -2.66 3.66
N ILE A 106 9.84 -3.10 3.05
CA ILE A 106 10.26 -4.51 3.11
C ILE A 106 10.54 -4.94 4.56
N ALA A 107 11.28 -4.13 5.31
CA ALA A 107 11.61 -4.42 6.70
C ALA A 107 10.36 -4.49 7.59
N SER A 108 9.44 -3.54 7.45
CA SER A 108 8.17 -3.51 8.19
C SER A 108 7.30 -4.71 7.85
N PHE A 109 7.18 -5.07 6.57
CA PHE A 109 6.40 -6.24 6.15
C PHE A 109 7.00 -7.53 6.70
N ALA A 110 8.32 -7.73 6.54
CA ALA A 110 9.01 -8.92 7.06
C ALA A 110 8.89 -9.05 8.58
N ALA A 111 9.03 -7.94 9.31
CA ALA A 111 8.87 -7.92 10.76
C ALA A 111 7.44 -8.30 11.18
N PHE A 112 6.43 -7.75 10.50
CA PHE A 112 5.03 -8.04 10.78
C PHE A 112 4.65 -9.49 10.43
N THR A 113 5.15 -10.03 9.31
CA THR A 113 4.95 -11.44 8.94
C THR A 113 5.59 -12.37 9.97
N ALA A 114 6.83 -12.09 10.38
CA ALA A 114 7.51 -12.88 11.42
C ALA A 114 6.74 -12.83 12.75
N ALA A 115 6.31 -11.64 13.20
CA ALA A 115 5.48 -11.48 14.39
C ALA A 115 4.17 -12.29 14.30
N THR A 116 3.51 -12.28 13.15
CA THR A 116 2.29 -13.05 12.91
C THR A 116 2.54 -14.56 13.00
N LEU A 117 3.60 -15.06 12.36
CA LEU A 117 3.99 -16.48 12.40
C LEU A 117 4.36 -16.94 13.81
N MET A 118 4.97 -16.07 14.62
CA MET A 118 5.31 -16.40 16.00
C MET A 118 4.07 -16.45 16.91
N LEU A 119 3.04 -15.65 16.62
CA LEU A 119 1.83 -15.54 17.43
C LEU A 119 0.72 -16.52 17.03
N PHE A 120 0.69 -16.99 15.78
CA PHE A 120 -0.39 -17.82 15.26
C PHE A 120 0.14 -18.95 14.38
N SER A 121 -0.60 -20.06 14.31
CA SER A 121 -0.37 -21.04 13.24
C SER A 121 -0.82 -20.48 11.88
N VAL A 122 -0.22 -20.95 10.78
CA VAL A 122 -0.60 -20.55 9.41
C VAL A 122 -2.10 -20.76 9.16
N ARG A 123 -2.67 -21.84 9.72
CA ARG A 123 -4.10 -22.15 9.61
C ARG A 123 -4.96 -21.12 10.33
N GLU A 124 -4.59 -20.72 11.53
CA GLU A 124 -5.32 -19.67 12.27
C GLU A 124 -5.20 -18.32 11.56
N SER A 125 -4.01 -17.93 11.12
CA SER A 125 -3.81 -16.68 10.38
C SER A 125 -4.63 -16.61 9.11
N SER A 126 -4.79 -17.74 8.40
CA SER A 126 -5.64 -17.80 7.20
C SER A 126 -7.14 -17.60 7.48
N GLY A 127 -7.59 -17.90 8.71
CA GLY A 127 -8.96 -17.66 9.15
C GLY A 127 -9.24 -16.22 9.58
N PHE A 128 -8.21 -15.38 9.67
CA PHE A 128 -8.31 -13.97 10.08
C PHE A 128 -8.07 -12.99 8.92
N SER A 129 -8.28 -13.42 7.66
CA SER A 129 -7.98 -12.60 6.47
C SER A 129 -8.50 -11.16 6.56
N ASP A 130 -9.65 -10.97 7.21
CA ASP A 130 -10.37 -9.70 7.23
C ASP A 130 -9.94 -8.79 8.39
N ASN A 131 -9.26 -9.33 9.41
CA ASN A 131 -8.89 -8.59 10.62
C ASN A 131 -7.53 -8.99 11.22
N LEU A 132 -6.63 -9.55 10.42
CA LEU A 132 -5.34 -10.08 10.88
C LEU A 132 -4.56 -9.07 11.73
N ILE A 133 -4.48 -7.81 11.30
CA ILE A 133 -3.76 -6.75 12.03
C ILE A 133 -4.34 -6.49 13.43
N TYR A 134 -5.67 -6.57 13.57
CA TYR A 134 -6.35 -6.47 14.85
C TYR A 134 -5.99 -7.66 15.74
N GLN A 135 -6.05 -8.88 15.19
CA GLN A 135 -5.76 -10.11 15.93
C GLN A 135 -4.32 -10.14 16.42
N VAL A 136 -3.36 -9.75 15.57
CA VAL A 136 -1.95 -9.63 15.92
C VAL A 136 -1.76 -8.63 17.07
N ALA A 137 -2.40 -7.46 17.01
CA ALA A 137 -2.30 -6.46 18.08
C ALA A 137 -2.87 -6.97 19.42
N VAL A 138 -4.00 -7.67 19.39
CA VAL A 138 -4.60 -8.27 20.59
C VAL A 138 -3.70 -9.38 21.16
N ALA A 139 -3.23 -10.30 20.32
CA ALA A 139 -2.35 -11.41 20.71
C ALA A 139 -0.97 -10.93 21.19
N ALA A 140 -0.47 -9.81 20.67
CA ALA A 140 0.73 -9.14 21.15
C ALA A 140 0.60 -8.58 22.57
N GLY A 141 -0.60 -8.59 23.17
CA GLY A 141 -0.84 -8.13 24.54
C GLY A 141 -1.26 -6.67 24.65
N LEU A 142 -1.53 -5.98 23.52
CA LEU A 142 -2.05 -4.61 23.52
C LEU A 142 -3.57 -4.55 23.80
N GLY A 143 -4.21 -5.71 23.89
CA GLY A 143 -5.64 -5.84 24.18
C GLY A 143 -6.53 -5.24 23.09
N LYS A 144 -7.81 -5.07 23.40
CA LYS A 144 -8.81 -4.56 22.44
C LYS A 144 -8.50 -3.12 22.00
N VAL A 145 -7.93 -2.30 22.87
CA VAL A 145 -7.54 -0.92 22.55
C VAL A 145 -6.47 -0.90 21.46
N GLY A 146 -5.41 -1.72 21.61
CA GLY A 146 -4.39 -1.89 20.57
C GLY A 146 -4.96 -2.46 19.27
N GLY A 147 -5.89 -3.42 19.37
CA GLY A 147 -6.62 -3.95 18.23
C GLY A 147 -7.36 -2.85 17.45
N TYR A 148 -8.13 -2.00 18.13
CA TYR A 148 -8.84 -0.90 17.47
C TYR A 148 -7.90 0.15 16.89
N ALA A 149 -6.80 0.48 17.57
CA ALA A 149 -5.78 1.36 17.03
C ALA A 149 -5.15 0.80 15.74
N ALA A 150 -4.89 -0.51 15.71
CA ALA A 150 -4.38 -1.21 14.53
C ALA A 150 -5.37 -1.18 13.35
N ALA A 151 -6.65 -1.44 13.63
CA ALA A 151 -7.71 -1.36 12.63
C ALA A 151 -7.88 0.07 12.10
N LEU A 152 -7.80 1.09 12.97
CA LEU A 152 -7.85 2.48 12.57
C LEU A 152 -6.66 2.85 11.68
N ALA A 153 -5.45 2.41 12.02
CA ALA A 153 -4.27 2.60 11.18
C ALA A 153 -4.47 1.99 9.78
N LEU A 154 -5.01 0.77 9.69
CA LEU A 154 -5.30 0.13 8.41
C LEU A 154 -6.30 0.93 7.57
N ILE A 155 -7.35 1.48 8.20
CA ILE A 155 -8.34 2.32 7.52
C ILE A 155 -7.71 3.62 7.02
N LEU A 156 -6.92 4.29 7.86
CA LEU A 156 -6.18 5.50 7.46
C LEU A 156 -5.25 5.21 6.28
N SER A 157 -4.56 4.06 6.30
CA SER A 157 -3.66 3.64 5.23
C SER A 157 -4.39 3.41 3.91
N SER A 158 -5.57 2.80 4.00
CA SER A 158 -6.44 2.60 2.84
C SER A 158 -6.89 3.93 2.24
N ILE A 159 -7.26 4.90 3.09
CA ILE A 159 -7.68 6.24 2.65
C ILE A 159 -6.50 7.00 2.01
N ALA A 160 -5.34 6.99 2.65
CA ALA A 160 -4.12 7.63 2.13
C ALA A 160 -3.69 7.03 0.78
N THR A 161 -3.80 5.70 0.64
CA THR A 161 -3.53 5.00 -0.62
C THR A 161 -4.54 5.38 -1.71
N LEU A 162 -5.83 5.50 -1.37
CA LEU A 162 -6.85 5.98 -2.30
C LEU A 162 -6.59 7.42 -2.74
N GLU A 163 -6.25 8.32 -1.82
CA GLU A 163 -5.93 9.72 -2.13
C GLU A 163 -4.76 9.80 -3.11
N THR A 164 -3.64 9.14 -2.82
CA THR A 164 -2.44 9.13 -3.67
C THR A 164 -2.72 8.52 -5.04
N THR A 165 -3.47 7.42 -5.11
CA THR A 165 -3.87 6.77 -6.36
C THR A 165 -4.75 7.70 -7.20
N MET A 166 -5.77 8.31 -6.61
CA MET A 166 -6.65 9.25 -7.30
C MET A 166 -5.86 10.44 -7.88
N LEU A 167 -4.89 10.96 -7.15
CA LEU A 167 -4.03 12.04 -7.62
C LEU A 167 -3.19 11.63 -8.83
N GLN A 168 -2.53 10.47 -8.78
CA GLN A 168 -1.69 9.97 -9.89
C GLN A 168 -2.51 9.71 -11.15
N PHE A 169 -3.65 9.01 -11.02
CA PHE A 169 -4.56 8.80 -12.14
C PHE A 169 -5.09 10.11 -12.69
N SER A 170 -5.39 11.08 -11.82
CA SER A 170 -5.90 12.38 -12.25
C SER A 170 -4.92 13.14 -13.14
N ARG A 171 -3.62 13.12 -12.79
CA ARG A 171 -2.53 13.72 -13.55
C ARG A 171 -2.35 13.02 -14.90
N THR A 172 -2.37 11.68 -14.88
CA THR A 172 -2.21 10.85 -16.08
C THR A 172 -3.33 11.09 -17.09
N LEU A 173 -4.60 11.03 -16.65
CA LEU A 173 -5.75 11.25 -17.55
C LEU A 173 -5.80 12.68 -18.08
N PHE A 174 -5.40 13.66 -17.25
CA PHE A 174 -5.30 15.05 -17.69
C PHE A 174 -4.25 15.21 -18.80
N ALA A 175 -3.07 14.61 -18.64
CA ALA A 175 -2.02 14.61 -19.66
C ALA A 175 -2.52 13.92 -20.96
N MET A 176 -3.16 12.77 -20.85
CA MET A 176 -3.75 12.06 -22.01
C MET A 176 -4.84 12.88 -22.71
N GLY A 177 -5.66 13.62 -21.96
CA GLY A 177 -6.66 14.53 -22.52
C GLY A 177 -6.05 15.75 -23.21
N ARG A 178 -4.95 16.29 -22.66
CA ARG A 178 -4.18 17.38 -23.29
C ARG A 178 -3.52 16.92 -24.58
N ASP A 179 -2.95 15.72 -24.58
CA ASP A 179 -2.22 15.14 -25.70
C ASP A 179 -3.18 14.48 -26.73
N ARG A 180 -4.50 14.61 -26.53
CA ARG A 180 -5.59 14.08 -27.37
C ARG A 180 -5.57 12.57 -27.57
N ALA A 181 -4.86 11.83 -26.72
CA ALA A 181 -4.98 10.37 -26.62
C ALA A 181 -6.34 9.96 -26.04
N LEU A 182 -6.93 10.82 -25.22
CA LEU A 182 -8.31 10.73 -24.74
C LEU A 182 -9.14 11.94 -25.20
N PRO A 183 -10.48 11.88 -25.10
CA PRO A 183 -11.31 13.02 -25.41
C PRO A 183 -10.84 14.29 -24.69
N GLY A 184 -10.67 15.38 -25.46
CA GLY A 184 -10.03 16.62 -24.98
C GLY A 184 -10.72 17.29 -23.79
N TYR A 185 -11.93 16.86 -23.42
CA TYR A 185 -12.63 17.33 -22.22
C TYR A 185 -11.99 16.83 -20.91
N PHE A 186 -11.17 15.76 -20.92
CA PHE A 186 -10.39 15.31 -19.75
C PHE A 186 -9.14 16.17 -19.51
N GLY A 187 -8.65 16.88 -20.54
CA GLY A 187 -7.54 17.83 -20.45
C GLY A 187 -7.94 19.20 -19.92
N GLN A 188 -9.11 19.35 -19.27
CA GLN A 188 -9.61 20.62 -18.74
C GLN A 188 -9.60 20.60 -17.21
N VAL A 189 -9.00 21.62 -16.60
CA VAL A 189 -9.08 21.85 -15.15
C VAL A 189 -10.23 22.78 -14.79
N HIS A 190 -10.80 22.58 -13.61
CA HIS A 190 -11.84 23.45 -13.10
C HIS A 190 -11.26 24.81 -12.64
N ALA A 191 -11.87 25.92 -13.05
CA ALA A 191 -11.31 27.27 -12.90
C ALA A 191 -11.09 27.72 -11.45
N ARG A 192 -11.86 27.20 -10.49
CA ARG A 192 -11.76 27.59 -9.07
C ARG A 192 -10.83 26.69 -8.25
N THR A 193 -10.87 25.39 -8.50
CA THR A 193 -10.14 24.39 -7.70
C THR A 193 -8.83 23.98 -8.36
N VAL A 194 -8.64 24.31 -9.64
CA VAL A 194 -7.48 23.91 -10.45
C VAL A 194 -7.29 22.39 -10.48
N THR A 195 -8.36 21.64 -10.29
CA THR A 195 -8.36 20.18 -10.29
C THR A 195 -9.07 19.65 -11.54
N PRO A 196 -8.64 18.50 -12.10
CA PRO A 196 -9.33 17.84 -13.20
C PRO A 196 -10.58 17.10 -12.68
N VAL A 197 -11.60 17.85 -12.27
CA VAL A 197 -12.83 17.33 -11.62
C VAL A 197 -13.51 16.23 -12.46
N ARG A 198 -13.48 16.35 -13.79
CA ARG A 198 -14.07 15.35 -14.70
C ARG A 198 -13.36 14.00 -14.64
N THR A 199 -12.04 14.02 -14.49
CA THR A 199 -11.26 12.82 -14.24
C THR A 199 -11.62 12.19 -12.89
N MET A 200 -11.83 13.01 -11.86
CA MET A 200 -12.24 12.52 -10.54
C MET A 200 -13.61 11.83 -10.59
N TYR A 201 -14.57 12.36 -11.36
CA TYR A 201 -15.87 11.71 -11.54
C TYR A 201 -15.76 10.37 -12.27
N LEU A 202 -14.91 10.27 -13.29
CA LEU A 202 -14.67 8.99 -13.97
C LEU A 202 -14.09 7.97 -13.00
N LEU A 203 -13.09 8.37 -12.21
CA LEU A 203 -12.48 7.50 -11.20
C LEU A 203 -13.49 7.06 -10.14
N LEU A 204 -14.35 7.97 -9.68
CA LEU A 204 -15.42 7.63 -8.75
C LEU A 204 -16.39 6.61 -9.37
N ALA A 205 -16.81 6.82 -10.62
CA ALA A 205 -17.71 5.90 -11.30
C ALA A 205 -17.10 4.51 -11.49
N VAL A 206 -15.85 4.43 -11.96
CA VAL A 206 -15.11 3.17 -12.10
C VAL A 206 -14.91 2.50 -10.74
N GLY A 207 -14.54 3.26 -9.70
CA GLY A 207 -14.39 2.76 -8.35
C GLY A 207 -15.69 2.18 -7.77
N LEU A 208 -16.83 2.84 -7.99
CA LEU A 208 -18.14 2.32 -7.57
C LEU A 208 -18.51 1.02 -8.30
N VAL A 209 -18.21 0.92 -9.60
CA VAL A 209 -18.41 -0.32 -10.37
C VAL A 209 -17.49 -1.43 -9.84
N ALA A 210 -16.23 -1.12 -9.53
CA ALA A 210 -15.29 -2.09 -8.98
C ALA A 210 -15.72 -2.58 -7.58
N ILE A 211 -16.19 -1.68 -6.71
CA ILE A 211 -16.75 -2.03 -5.40
C ILE A 211 -17.97 -2.94 -5.58
N PHE A 212 -18.88 -2.58 -6.48
CA PHE A 212 -20.04 -3.41 -6.77
C PHE A 212 -19.62 -4.80 -7.29
N ALA A 213 -18.69 -4.88 -8.23
CA ALA A 213 -18.17 -6.15 -8.73
C ALA A 213 -17.50 -6.98 -7.62
N SER A 214 -16.73 -6.35 -6.73
CA SER A 214 -16.09 -7.02 -5.60
C SER A 214 -17.10 -7.61 -4.61
N SER A 215 -18.27 -6.99 -4.46
CA SER A 215 -19.35 -7.51 -3.60
C SER A 215 -19.97 -8.81 -4.12
N LEU A 216 -19.75 -9.13 -5.40
CA LEU A 216 -20.19 -10.38 -6.02
C LEU A 216 -19.16 -11.49 -5.85
N MET A 217 -17.96 -11.18 -5.38
CA MET A 217 -16.90 -12.17 -5.21
C MET A 217 -17.04 -12.94 -3.89
N PRO A 218 -16.69 -14.24 -3.85
CA PRO A 218 -16.96 -15.09 -2.70
C PRO A 218 -16.17 -14.70 -1.43
N SER A 219 -14.99 -14.12 -1.57
CA SER A 219 -14.10 -13.80 -0.45
C SER A 219 -13.05 -12.73 -0.79
N ILE A 220 -12.49 -12.09 0.25
CA ILE A 220 -11.33 -11.21 0.10
C ILE A 220 -10.12 -11.97 -0.48
N ALA A 221 -9.93 -13.23 -0.08
CA ALA A 221 -8.86 -14.07 -0.61
C ALA A 221 -8.96 -14.26 -2.14
N SER A 222 -10.17 -14.45 -2.68
CA SER A 222 -10.37 -14.52 -4.14
C SER A 222 -10.09 -13.19 -4.83
N ILE A 223 -10.50 -12.06 -4.24
CA ILE A 223 -10.19 -10.73 -4.79
C ILE A 223 -8.67 -10.52 -4.86
N LEU A 224 -7.95 -10.88 -3.78
CA LEU A 224 -6.49 -10.78 -3.74
C LEU A 224 -5.82 -11.72 -4.76
N ALA A 225 -6.28 -12.97 -4.88
CA ALA A 225 -5.72 -13.92 -5.84
C ALA A 225 -5.87 -13.42 -7.29
N ASP A 226 -7.04 -12.92 -7.66
CA ASP A 226 -7.29 -12.38 -9.00
C ASP A 226 -6.47 -11.10 -9.26
N SER A 227 -6.32 -10.26 -8.23
CA SER A 227 -5.50 -9.04 -8.31
C SER A 227 -4.01 -9.36 -8.50
N VAL A 228 -3.49 -10.35 -7.77
CA VAL A 228 -2.10 -10.84 -7.93
C VAL A 228 -1.88 -11.37 -9.35
N ASN A 229 -2.81 -12.17 -9.86
CA ASN A 229 -2.73 -12.70 -11.21
C ASN A 229 -2.78 -11.59 -12.29
N ALA A 230 -3.63 -10.57 -12.10
CA ALA A 230 -3.71 -9.43 -13.01
C ALA A 230 -2.39 -8.65 -13.09
N ILE A 231 -1.77 -8.33 -11.93
CA ILE A 231 -0.46 -7.66 -11.90
C ILE A 231 0.62 -8.58 -12.49
N ALA A 232 0.58 -9.89 -12.20
CA ALA A 232 1.53 -10.84 -12.75
C ALA A 232 1.53 -10.84 -14.28
N VAL A 233 0.35 -10.81 -14.90
CA VAL A 233 0.20 -10.70 -16.36
C VAL A 233 0.78 -9.37 -16.85
N GLN A 234 0.43 -8.26 -16.21
CA GLN A 234 0.96 -6.94 -16.58
C GLN A 234 2.49 -6.90 -16.53
N VAL A 235 3.09 -7.36 -15.44
CA VAL A 235 4.54 -7.42 -15.23
C VAL A 235 5.19 -8.33 -16.27
N SER A 236 4.58 -9.47 -16.58
CA SER A 236 5.08 -10.38 -17.62
C SER A 236 5.11 -9.72 -19.00
N TYR A 237 4.16 -8.85 -19.32
CA TYR A 237 4.17 -8.06 -20.56
C TYR A 237 5.13 -6.86 -20.52
N TYR A 238 5.30 -6.23 -19.35
CA TYR A 238 6.14 -5.05 -19.19
C TYR A 238 7.64 -5.38 -19.14
N TYR A 239 8.01 -6.54 -18.60
CA TYR A 239 9.41 -6.94 -18.37
C TYR A 239 9.86 -8.19 -19.15
N GLY A 240 8.94 -8.89 -19.81
CA GLY A 240 9.23 -10.03 -20.69
C GLY A 240 9.43 -9.60 -22.13
#